data_AF-G5LWR2-F1
#
_entry.id   AF-G5LWR2-F1
#
_cell.length_a   1.000
_cell.length_b   1.000
_cell.length_c   1.000
_cell.angle_alpha   90.00
_cell.angle_beta   90.00
_cell.angle_gamma   90.00
#
_symmetry.space_group_name_H-M   'P 1'
#
loop_
_entity.id
_entity.type
_entity.pdbx_description
1 polymer ?
#
loop_
_entity_poly.entity_id
_entity_poly.type
_entity_poly.pdbx_seq_one_letter_code
_entity_poly.pdbx_strand_id
1 'polypeptide(L)' 'MLNGTGDAVCVIRTLALRLIRFNEMSADLAALEGEGDLSLAYWQAAHRAFFEREGNWSPEMELVYEEFAVLEIAP' A
#
# COMPACT_ATOMS: atom_id res chain seq x y z
N MET A 1 -9.10 -10.82 0.67
CA MET A 1 -7.71 -10.91 1.15
C MET A 1 -7.44 -12.33 1.61
N LEU A 2 -6.28 -12.87 1.24
CA LEU A 2 -5.79 -14.17 1.71
C LEU A 2 -4.54 -13.94 2.58
N ASN A 3 -4.22 -14.87 3.48
CA ASN A 3 -2.96 -14.85 4.23
C ASN A 3 -1.80 -15.43 3.36
N GLY A 4 -0.59 -15.50 3.94
CA GLY A 4 0.60 -16.04 3.26
C GLY A 4 0.55 -17.53 2.92
N THR A 5 -0.38 -18.30 3.50
CA THR A 5 -0.62 -19.72 3.16
C THR A 5 -1.77 -19.91 2.16
N GLY A 6 -2.47 -18.84 1.78
CA GLY A 6 -3.57 -18.85 0.81
C GLY A 6 -4.97 -18.98 1.42
N ASP A 7 -5.11 -18.94 2.74
CA ASP A 7 -6.41 -19.04 3.41
C ASP A 7 -7.12 -17.68 3.45
N ALA A 8 -8.46 -17.68 3.40
CA ALA A 8 -9.26 -16.46 3.44
C ALA A 8 -9.12 -15.75 4.80
N VAL A 9 -8.96 -14.42 4.76
CA VAL A 9 -8.83 -13.57 5.96
C VAL A 9 -9.96 -12.56 6.07
N CYS A 10 -10.28 -11.87 4.98
CA CYS A 10 -11.35 -10.86 4.97
C CYS A 10 -11.82 -10.51 3.55
N VAL A 11 -13.00 -9.92 3.48
CA VAL A 11 -13.52 -9.25 2.27
C VAL A 11 -13.36 -7.75 2.46
N ILE A 12 -12.74 -7.08 1.48
CA ILE A 12 -12.59 -5.62 1.45
C ILE A 12 -13.45 -5.00 0.35
N ARG A 13 -13.80 -3.73 0.53
CA ARG A 13 -14.41 -2.88 -0.49
C ARG A 13 -13.50 -1.68 -0.72
N THR A 14 -12.99 -1.55 -1.94
CA THR A 14 -12.34 -0.32 -2.39
C THR A 14 -13.36 0.83 -2.36
N LEU A 15 -13.02 1.89 -1.64
CA LEU A 15 -13.83 3.09 -1.46
C LEU A 15 -13.38 4.20 -2.40
N ALA A 16 -12.07 4.30 -2.66
CA ALA A 16 -11.49 5.28 -3.56
C ALA A 16 -10.24 4.72 -4.25
N LEU A 17 -10.00 5.23 -5.46
CA LEU A 17 -8.76 5.05 -6.20
C LEU A 17 -8.17 6.43 -6.47
N ARG A 18 -6.86 6.57 -6.24
CA ARG A 18 -6.11 7.79 -6.57
C ARG A 18 -4.90 7.42 -7.40
N LEU A 19 -4.56 8.28 -8.35
CA LEU A 19 -3.28 8.21 -9.03
C LEU A 19 -2.35 9.23 -8.36
N ILE A 20 -1.28 8.75 -7.74
CA ILE A 20 -0.30 9.58 -7.04
C ILE A 20 1.10 9.22 -7.52
N ARG A 21 2.03 10.17 -7.58
CA ARG A 21 3.43 9.82 -7.82
C ARG A 21 4.10 9.35 -6.53
N PHE A 22 5.06 8.44 -6.68
CA PHE A 22 5.84 7.94 -5.54
C PHE A 22 6.49 9.07 -4.71
N ASN A 23 7.09 10.07 -5.37
CA ASN A 23 7.71 11.22 -4.71
C ASN A 23 6.71 12.28 -4.20
N GLU A 24 5.42 12.14 -4.52
CA GLU A 24 4.34 13.01 -4.03
C GLU A 24 3.58 12.36 -2.86
N MET A 25 3.96 11.15 -2.42
CA MET A 25 3.39 10.49 -1.26
C MET A 25 3.54 11.36 -0.01
N SER A 26 2.43 11.58 0.71
CA SER A 26 2.41 12.34 1.96
C SER A 26 2.57 11.42 3.18
N ALA A 27 3.02 11.98 4.30
CA ALA A 27 3.14 11.23 5.55
C ALA A 27 1.78 10.70 6.05
N ASP A 28 0.71 11.48 5.88
CA ASP A 28 -0.64 11.07 6.30
C ASP A 28 -1.14 9.86 5.48
N LEU A 29 -0.91 9.86 4.16
CA LEU A 29 -1.30 8.74 3.29
C LEU A 29 -0.42 7.50 3.54
N ALA A 30 0.89 7.68 3.72
CA ALA A 30 1.79 6.58 4.08
C ALA A 30 1.38 5.94 5.42
N ALA A 31 0.99 6.75 6.41
CA ALA A 31 0.54 6.26 7.71
C ALA A 31 -0.76 5.44 7.64
N LEU A 32 -1.64 5.73 6.66
CA LEU A 32 -2.89 4.97 6.46
C LEU A 32 -2.64 3.53 5.98
N GLU A 33 -1.51 3.25 5.31
CA GLU A 33 -1.14 1.88 4.94
C GLU A 33 -0.78 1.02 6.18
N GLY A 34 -0.45 1.65 7.30
CA GLY A 34 -0.29 0.97 8.58
C GLY A 34 1.01 0.16 8.72
N GLU A 35 1.99 0.39 7.85
CA GLU A 35 3.25 -0.36 7.83
C GLU A 35 4.34 0.22 8.75
N GLY A 36 5.22 -0.64 9.24
CA GLY A 36 6.42 -0.26 9.98
C GLY A 36 6.15 0.62 11.21
N ASP A 37 6.82 1.77 11.28
CA ASP A 37 6.68 2.78 12.33
C ASP A 37 5.73 3.93 11.94
N LEU A 38 4.91 3.74 10.89
CA LEU A 38 4.00 4.72 10.30
C LEU A 38 4.69 5.96 9.71
N SER A 39 6.02 5.97 9.59
CA SER A 39 6.74 7.10 9.02
C SER A 39 6.77 7.05 7.49
N LEU A 40 6.72 8.22 6.86
CA LEU A 40 6.97 8.35 5.42
C LEU A 40 8.35 7.80 5.02
N ALA A 41 9.35 7.93 5.90
CA ALA A 41 10.70 7.44 5.65
C ALA A 41 10.73 5.90 5.55
N TYR A 42 10.05 5.20 6.45
CA TYR A 42 9.90 3.75 6.37
C TYR A 42 9.17 3.35 5.09
N TRP A 43 8.03 3.98 4.82
CA TRP A 43 7.23 3.71 3.62
C TRP A 43 8.07 3.85 2.34
N GLN A 44 8.81 4.97 2.20
CA GLN A 44 9.67 5.22 1.06
C GLN A 44 10.77 4.16 0.90
N ALA A 45 11.41 3.75 2.00
CA ALA A 45 12.45 2.74 1.96
C ALA A 45 11.91 1.36 1.56
N ALA A 46 10.80 0.93 2.18
CA ALA A 46 10.19 -0.37 1.93
C ALA A 46 9.65 -0.47 0.49
N HIS A 47 8.87 0.52 0.05
CA HIS A 47 8.27 0.53 -1.28
C HIS A 47 9.30 0.71 -2.39
N ARG A 48 10.34 1.53 -2.17
CA ARG A 48 11.47 1.62 -3.11
C ARG A 48 12.14 0.26 -3.27
N ALA A 49 12.48 -0.42 -2.18
CA ALA A 49 13.11 -1.74 -2.25
C ALA A 49 12.22 -2.78 -2.96
N PHE A 50 10.90 -2.70 -2.78
CA PHE A 50 9.94 -3.51 -3.54
C PHE A 50 10.00 -3.21 -5.04
N PHE A 51 9.81 -1.95 -5.45
CA PHE A 51 9.76 -1.58 -6.87
C PHE A 51 11.11 -1.71 -7.60
N GLU A 52 12.23 -1.54 -6.89
CA GLU A 52 13.58 -1.79 -7.43
C GLU A 52 13.75 -3.28 -7.75
N ARG A 53 13.28 -4.17 -6.88
CA ARG A 53 13.30 -5.62 -7.12
C ARG A 53 12.42 -6.02 -8.31
N GLU A 54 11.27 -5.36 -8.48
CA GLU A 54 10.38 -5.56 -9.64
C GLU A 54 10.93 -4.90 -10.93
N GLY A 55 12.04 -4.14 -10.85
CA GLY A 55 12.71 -3.53 -12.00
C GLY A 55 12.01 -2.28 -12.57
N ASN A 56 11.05 -1.70 -11.84
CA ASN A 56 10.20 -0.61 -12.34
C ASN A 56 10.26 0.66 -11.48
N TRP A 57 11.27 0.78 -10.60
CA TRP A 57 11.35 1.94 -9.72
C TRP A 57 11.72 3.22 -10.48
N SER A 58 10.93 4.27 -10.24
CA SER A 58 11.27 5.66 -10.53
C SER A 58 10.63 6.52 -9.45
N PRO A 59 11.29 7.60 -8.99
CA PRO A 59 10.69 8.51 -8.03
C PRO A 59 9.43 9.20 -8.59
N GLU A 60 9.29 9.33 -9.91
CA GLU A 60 8.14 9.93 -10.58
C GLU A 60 7.09 8.89 -11.02
N MET A 61 7.28 7.60 -10.73
CA MET A 61 6.33 6.56 -11.12
C MET A 61 4.96 6.81 -10.52
N GLU A 62 3.91 6.55 -11.30
CA GLU A 62 2.53 6.63 -10.83
C GLU A 62 2.16 5.35 -10.08
N LEU A 63 1.50 5.54 -8.94
CA LEU A 63 0.94 4.51 -8.09
C LEU A 63 -0.58 4.62 -8.13
N VAL A 64 -1.25 3.49 -8.28
CA VAL A 64 -2.67 3.38 -7.99
C VAL A 64 -2.81 3.14 -6.49
N TYR A 65 -3.19 4.18 -5.76
CA TYR A 65 -3.41 4.12 -4.32
C TYR A 65 -4.87 3.82 -4.02
N GLU A 66 -5.12 2.78 -3.23
CA GLU A 66 -6.46 2.32 -2.87
C GLU A 66 -6.76 2.61 -1.41
N GLU A 67 -7.90 3.27 -1.17
CA GLU A 67 -8.50 3.31 0.17
C GLU A 67 -9.62 2.28 0.21
N PHE A 68 -9.66 1.47 1.27
CA PHE A 68 -10.65 0.41 1.40
C PHE A 68 -11.19 0.29 2.82
N ALA A 69 -12.34 -0.36 2.95
CA ALA A 69 -12.88 -0.80 4.22
C ALA A 69 -13.05 -2.32 4.24
N VAL A 70 -12.84 -2.93 5.40
CA VAL A 70 -13.18 -4.33 5.64
C VAL A 70 -14.70 -4.44 5.78
N LEU A 71 -15.30 -5.35 5.02
CA LEU A 71 -16.73 -5.67 5.10
C LEU A 71 -17.01 -6.87 5.98
N GLU A 72 -16.16 -7.89 5.89
CA GLU A 72 -16.33 -9.17 6.57
C GLU A 72 -14.97 -9.76 6.93
N ILE A 73 -14.88 -10.40 8.10
CA ILE A 73 -13.72 -11.17 8.53
C ILE A 73 -14.05 -12.65 8.33
N ALA A 74 -13.13 -13.39 7.71
CA ALA A 74 -13.27 -14.82 7.56
C ALA A 74 -13.27 -15.52 8.94
N PRO A 75 -14.06 -16.58 9.12
CA PRO A 75 -14.17 -17.30 10.38
C PRO A 75 -12.87 -17.96 10.84
#